data_AF-A0A7S0Q6Q0-F1
#
_entry.id   AF-A0A7S0Q6Q0-F1
#
_cell.length_a   1.000
_cell.length_b   1.000
_cell.length_c   1.000
_cell.angle_alpha   90.00
_cell.angle_beta   90.00
_cell.angle_gamma   90.00
#
_symmetry.space_group_name_H-M   'P 1'
#
loop_
_entity.id
_entity.type
_entity.pdbx_description
1 polymer ?
#
loop_
_entity_poly.entity_id
_entity_poly.type
_entity_poly.pdbx_seq_one_letter_code
_entity_poly.pdbx_strand_id
1 'polypeptide(L)'
;MRAVKMAARTPELHGVARTCEDAARGKLAAVQGGYYRDAFARSFATPLPRSPGALINRGHYLRVATLDRVCAHFLRAASVERAQIISLGAGLDTRFWQLSELGMRARRFIEVDQPDVVARKCATVAMQRALLDALPEGASAVG
;
A
#
# COMPACT_ATOMS: atom_id res chain seq x y z
N MET A 1 22.05 -19.66 -15.88
CA MET A 1 22.56 -19.37 -14.52
C MET A 1 21.46 -19.72 -13.52
N ARG A 2 21.70 -20.69 -12.61
CA ARG A 2 20.67 -21.19 -11.68
C ARG A 2 20.41 -20.15 -10.60
N ALA A 3 19.21 -19.57 -10.56
CA ALA A 3 18.79 -18.73 -9.46
C ALA A 3 18.35 -19.61 -8.29
N VAL A 4 19.17 -19.64 -7.25
CA VAL A 4 18.84 -20.23 -5.95
C VAL A 4 17.62 -19.49 -5.39
N LYS A 5 16.54 -20.22 -5.15
CA LYS A 5 15.31 -19.72 -4.52
C LYS A 5 15.57 -19.51 -3.03
N MET A 6 16.29 -18.43 -2.68
CA MET A 6 16.33 -17.93 -1.30
C MET A 6 15.07 -17.11 -1.11
N ALA A 7 14.07 -17.65 -0.41
CA ALA A 7 13.01 -16.82 0.15
C ALA A 7 13.68 -15.89 1.17
N ALA A 8 13.95 -14.65 0.76
CA ALA A 8 14.51 -13.64 1.65
C ALA A 8 13.58 -13.51 2.87
N ARG A 9 14.15 -13.69 4.07
CA ARG A 9 13.42 -13.54 5.33
C ARG A 9 12.87 -12.12 5.36
N THR A 10 11.55 -11.97 5.50
CA THR A 10 10.94 -10.65 5.63
C THR A 10 11.52 -9.97 6.87
N PRO A 11 12.09 -8.76 6.76
CA PRO A 11 12.69 -8.09 7.90
C PRO A 11 11.63 -7.85 8.98
N GLU A 12 11.97 -8.21 10.23
CA GLU A 12 11.17 -7.85 11.38
C GLU A 12 11.25 -6.34 11.59
N LEU A 13 10.09 -5.70 11.76
CA LEU A 13 10.01 -4.26 11.95
C LEU A 13 10.00 -3.93 13.43
N HIS A 14 10.82 -2.97 13.83
CA HIS A 14 10.95 -2.55 15.22
C HIS A 14 10.62 -1.06 15.40
N GLY A 15 10.36 -0.65 16.65
CA GLY A 15 10.11 0.75 17.00
C GLY A 15 8.99 1.38 16.16
N VAL A 16 9.23 2.57 15.62
CA VAL A 16 8.26 3.31 14.80
C VAL A 16 7.91 2.55 13.52
N ALA A 17 8.84 1.78 12.93
CA ALA A 17 8.57 1.02 11.70
C ALA A 17 7.45 -0.01 11.89
N ARG A 18 7.32 -0.60 13.07
CA ARG A 18 6.26 -1.57 13.39
C ARG A 18 4.85 -0.99 13.26
N THR A 19 4.69 0.33 13.45
CA THR A 19 3.38 0.98 13.35
C THR A 19 2.73 0.85 11.95
N CYS A 20 3.53 0.60 10.90
CA CYS A 20 2.99 0.33 9.57
C CYS A 20 2.19 -0.99 9.52
N GLU A 21 2.57 -1.99 10.31
CA GLU A 21 1.85 -3.26 10.40
C GLU A 21 0.48 -3.06 11.05
N ASP A 22 0.44 -2.32 12.16
CA ASP A 22 -0.82 -2.02 12.87
C ASP A 22 -1.77 -1.24 11.98
N ALA A 23 -1.25 -0.25 11.23
CA ALA A 23 -2.03 0.50 10.26
C ALA A 23 -2.57 -0.40 9.13
N ALA A 24 -1.74 -1.30 8.58
CA ALA A 24 -2.14 -2.21 7.52
C ALA A 24 -3.18 -3.24 7.99
N ARG A 25 -3.03 -3.78 9.21
CA ARG A 25 -3.99 -4.71 9.83
C ARG A 25 -5.33 -4.02 10.13
N GLY A 26 -5.31 -2.78 10.60
CA GLY A 26 -6.52 -2.00 10.84
C GLY A 26 -7.28 -1.66 9.55
N LYS A 27 -6.55 -1.31 8.48
CA LYS A 27 -7.11 -1.18 7.12
C LYS A 27 -7.75 -2.48 6.65
N LEU A 28 -7.04 -3.60 6.74
CA LEU A 28 -7.57 -4.91 6.36
C LEU A 28 -8.81 -5.32 7.17
N ALA A 29 -8.83 -5.04 8.47
CA ALA A 29 -10.00 -5.31 9.30
C ALA A 29 -11.23 -4.51 8.83
N ALA A 30 -11.05 -3.25 8.44
CA ALA A 30 -12.12 -2.44 7.87
C ALA A 30 -12.59 -2.97 6.50
N VAL A 31 -11.69 -3.47 5.64
CA VAL A 31 -12.04 -4.17 4.39
C VAL A 31 -12.86 -5.42 4.68
N GLN A 32 -12.44 -6.26 5.63
CA GLN A 32 -13.16 -7.47 6.03
C GLN A 32 -14.53 -7.16 6.64
N GLY A 33 -14.66 -6.03 7.33
CA GLY A 33 -15.92 -5.52 7.83
C GLY A 33 -16.83 -4.89 6.76
N GLY A 34 -16.41 -4.86 5.50
CA GLY A 34 -17.21 -4.34 4.37
C GLY A 34 -17.25 -2.81 4.28
N TYR A 35 -16.37 -2.09 4.99
CA TYR A 35 -16.40 -0.62 5.00
C TYR A 35 -15.91 -0.01 3.68
N TYR A 36 -14.97 -0.68 3.00
CA TYR A 36 -14.52 -0.32 1.66
C TYR A 36 -13.91 -1.55 0.97
N ARG A 37 -13.60 -1.41 -0.32
CA ARG A 37 -12.98 -2.47 -1.13
C ARG A 37 -11.52 -2.14 -1.40
N ASP A 38 -10.68 -3.15 -1.19
CA ASP A 38 -9.27 -3.12 -1.52
C ASP A 38 -8.82 -4.56 -1.77
N ALA A 39 -8.52 -4.88 -3.03
CA ALA A 39 -8.10 -6.20 -3.46
C ALA A 39 -6.68 -6.55 -2.97
N PHE A 40 -5.89 -5.54 -2.58
CA PHE A 40 -4.47 -5.67 -2.28
C PHE A 40 -4.18 -5.65 -0.77
N ALA A 41 -5.13 -5.23 0.07
CA ALA A 41 -4.92 -5.14 1.53
C ALA A 41 -4.43 -6.46 2.16
N ARG A 42 -4.93 -7.61 1.69
CA ARG A 42 -4.53 -8.94 2.17
C ARG A 42 -3.10 -9.32 1.81
N SER A 43 -2.54 -8.69 0.79
CA SER A 43 -1.15 -8.93 0.39
C SER A 43 -0.16 -8.42 1.43
N PHE A 44 -0.53 -7.35 2.12
CA PHE A 44 0.37 -6.60 2.99
C PHE A 44 0.09 -6.75 4.49
N ALA A 45 -1.04 -7.37 4.86
CA ALA A 45 -1.41 -7.58 6.25
C ALA A 45 -2.07 -8.93 6.48
N THR A 46 -1.85 -9.48 7.67
CA THR A 46 -2.59 -10.64 8.16
C THR A 46 -3.86 -10.19 8.89
N PRO A 47 -4.99 -10.89 8.72
CA PRO A 47 -6.22 -10.58 9.45
C PRO A 47 -6.01 -10.51 10.96
N LEU A 48 -6.74 -9.60 11.61
CA LEU A 48 -6.84 -9.60 13.07
C LEU A 48 -7.61 -10.86 13.53
N PRO A 49 -7.22 -11.51 14.66
CA PRO A 49 -7.96 -12.66 15.19
C PRO A 49 -9.41 -12.34 15.54
N ARG A 50 -9.69 -11.08 15.88
CA ARG A 50 -11.03 -10.55 16.16
C ARG A 50 -11.17 -9.17 15.54
N SER A 51 -12.39 -8.80 15.20
CA SER A 51 -12.70 -7.44 14.74
C SER A 51 -12.29 -6.42 15.82
N PRO A 52 -11.65 -5.29 15.44
CA PRO A 52 -11.32 -4.23 16.37
C PRO A 52 -12.55 -3.37 16.75
N GLY A 53 -13.73 -3.69 16.22
CA GLY A 53 -14.98 -3.00 16.50
C GLY A 53 -15.30 -1.89 15.49
N ALA A 54 -16.57 -1.48 15.48
CA ALA A 54 -17.11 -0.58 14.47
C ALA A 54 -16.45 0.82 14.49
N LEU A 55 -16.14 1.35 15.67
CA LEU A 55 -15.53 2.68 15.79
C LEU A 55 -14.15 2.73 15.14
N ILE A 56 -13.30 1.72 15.40
CA ILE A 56 -11.96 1.64 14.81
C ILE A 56 -12.04 1.43 13.30
N ASN A 57 -12.92 0.53 12.83
CA ASN A 57 -13.11 0.29 11.41
C ASN A 57 -13.61 1.56 10.66
N ARG A 58 -14.52 2.34 11.26
CA ARG A 58 -14.95 3.64 10.73
C ARG A 58 -13.79 4.62 10.63
N GLY A 59 -12.91 4.65 11.62
CA GLY A 59 -11.70 5.50 11.59
C GLY A 59 -10.79 5.16 10.40
N HIS A 60 -10.51 3.87 10.18
CA HIS A 60 -9.72 3.42 9.03
C HIS A 60 -10.41 3.71 7.70
N TYR A 61 -11.72 3.50 7.60
CA TYR A 61 -12.50 3.85 6.42
C TYR A 61 -12.40 5.33 6.10
N LEU A 62 -12.65 6.22 7.08
CA LEU A 62 -12.59 7.66 6.89
C LEU A 62 -11.19 8.09 6.45
N ARG A 63 -10.15 7.51 7.02
CA ARG A 63 -8.76 7.77 6.62
C ARG A 63 -8.52 7.44 5.15
N VAL A 64 -8.93 6.25 4.71
CA VAL A 64 -8.75 5.81 3.31
C VAL A 64 -9.61 6.66 2.37
N ALA A 65 -10.91 6.78 2.64
CA ALA A 65 -11.84 7.53 1.79
C ALA A 65 -11.47 9.01 1.64
N THR A 66 -10.90 9.62 2.68
CA THR A 66 -10.42 11.01 2.63
C THR A 66 -9.23 11.12 1.67
N LEU A 67 -8.23 10.25 1.81
CA LEU A 67 -7.05 10.26 0.93
C LEU A 67 -7.44 9.95 -0.52
N ASP A 68 -8.35 9.00 -0.75
CA ASP A 68 -8.85 8.67 -2.08
C ASP A 68 -9.51 9.89 -2.75
N ARG A 69 -10.36 10.60 -2.00
CA ARG A 69 -11.03 11.82 -2.50
C ARG A 69 -10.02 12.93 -2.81
N VAL A 70 -9.06 13.16 -1.93
CA VAL A 70 -8.02 14.18 -2.14
C VAL A 70 -7.15 13.84 -3.34
N CYS A 71 -6.66 12.61 -3.45
CA CYS A 71 -5.86 12.16 -4.59
C CYS A 71 -6.66 12.25 -5.90
N ALA A 72 -7.90 11.77 -5.92
CA ALA A 72 -8.75 11.84 -7.11
C ALA A 72 -9.02 13.29 -7.54
N HIS A 73 -9.31 14.17 -6.59
CA HIS A 73 -9.53 15.59 -6.87
C HIS A 73 -8.26 16.25 -7.43
N PHE A 74 -7.12 16.02 -6.80
CA PHE A 74 -5.82 16.52 -7.26
C PHE A 74 -5.50 16.05 -8.68
N LEU A 75 -5.69 14.76 -8.97
CA LEU A 75 -5.39 14.17 -10.27
C LEU A 75 -6.30 14.68 -11.39
N ARG A 76 -7.57 14.97 -11.08
CA ARG A 76 -8.49 15.61 -12.02
C ARG A 76 -8.12 17.06 -12.30
N ALA A 77 -7.72 17.80 -11.27
CA ALA A 77 -7.36 19.21 -11.41
C ALA A 77 -6.01 19.41 -12.14
N ALA A 78 -5.01 18.59 -11.83
CA ALA A 78 -3.65 18.74 -12.36
C ALA A 78 -3.40 18.00 -13.68
N SER A 79 -4.34 17.15 -14.13
CA SER A 79 -4.15 16.08 -15.12
C SER A 79 -3.15 15.01 -14.68
N VAL A 80 -3.52 13.75 -14.89
CA VAL A 80 -2.72 12.57 -14.53
C VAL A 80 -1.33 12.58 -15.18
N GLU A 81 -1.19 13.14 -16.38
CA GLU A 81 0.07 13.18 -17.15
C GLU A 81 1.12 14.15 -16.58
N ARG A 82 0.69 15.10 -15.74
CA ARG A 82 1.55 16.12 -15.13
C ARG A 82 1.68 15.94 -13.61
N ALA A 83 0.73 15.27 -12.99
CA ALA A 83 0.67 15.08 -11.55
C ALA A 83 1.78 14.14 -11.03
N GLN A 84 2.31 14.47 -9.85
CA GLN A 84 3.17 13.59 -9.08
C GLN A 84 2.59 13.45 -7.68
N ILE A 85 2.55 12.22 -7.17
CA ILE A 85 2.14 11.92 -5.79
C ILE A 85 3.36 11.39 -5.04
N ILE A 86 3.70 12.02 -3.93
CA ILE A 86 4.78 11.59 -3.03
C ILE A 86 4.13 11.23 -1.69
N SER A 87 4.11 9.94 -1.36
CA SER A 87 3.57 9.42 -0.10
C SER A 87 4.70 9.26 0.91
N LEU A 88 4.76 10.15 1.89
CA LEU A 88 5.76 10.14 2.96
C LEU A 88 5.28 9.26 4.12
N GLY A 89 6.12 8.34 4.59
CA GLY A 89 5.69 7.32 5.55
C GLY A 89 4.61 6.42 4.94
N ALA A 90 4.82 5.99 3.70
CA ALA A 90 3.83 5.23 2.94
C ALA A 90 3.46 3.89 3.60
N GLY A 91 4.35 3.32 4.41
CA GLY A 91 4.16 2.02 5.02
C GLY A 91 3.83 0.97 3.97
N LEU A 92 2.86 0.13 4.30
CA LEU A 92 2.35 -0.91 3.41
C LEU A 92 1.05 -0.50 2.68
N ASP A 93 0.92 0.79 2.33
CA ASP A 93 -0.28 1.32 1.65
C ASP A 93 -0.47 0.71 0.25
N THR A 94 -1.73 0.54 -0.15
CA THR A 94 -2.17 -0.13 -1.39
C THR A 94 -2.69 0.85 -2.45
N ARG A 95 -2.72 2.13 -2.10
CA ARG A 95 -3.33 3.20 -2.90
C ARG A 95 -2.78 3.34 -4.33
N PHE A 96 -1.50 3.05 -4.56
CA PHE A 96 -0.96 3.03 -5.93
C PHE A 96 -1.77 2.08 -6.83
N TRP A 97 -2.02 0.85 -6.35
CA TRP A 97 -2.77 -0.16 -7.10
C TRP A 97 -4.25 0.22 -7.20
N GLN A 98 -4.86 0.70 -6.11
CA GLN A 98 -6.26 1.16 -6.14
C GLN A 98 -6.50 2.30 -7.14
N LEU A 99 -5.61 3.30 -7.19
CA LEU A 99 -5.69 4.38 -8.17
C LEU A 99 -5.46 3.88 -9.61
N SER A 100 -4.57 2.91 -9.78
CA SER A 100 -4.29 2.30 -11.09
C SER A 100 -5.50 1.53 -11.64
N GLU A 101 -6.23 0.79 -10.80
CA GLU A 101 -7.48 0.11 -11.19
C GLU A 101 -8.57 1.10 -11.64
N LEU A 102 -8.55 2.33 -11.11
CA LEU A 102 -9.48 3.40 -11.48
C LEU A 102 -9.02 4.21 -12.71
N GLY A 103 -7.90 3.86 -13.34
CA GLY A 103 -7.31 4.63 -14.43
C GLY A 103 -6.77 6.00 -14.00
N MET A 104 -6.61 6.25 -12.70
CA MET A 104 -6.16 7.52 -12.11
C MET A 104 -4.68 7.44 -11.72
N ARG A 105 -3.82 7.00 -12.64
CA ARG A 105 -2.38 6.84 -12.37
C ARG A 105 -1.64 8.15 -12.64
N ALA A 106 -1.10 8.77 -11.60
CA ALA A 106 -0.22 9.94 -11.72
C ALA A 106 1.02 9.62 -12.58
N ARG A 107 1.59 10.64 -13.23
CA ARG A 107 2.86 10.53 -13.97
C ARG A 107 3.97 9.89 -13.14
N ARG A 108 4.05 10.25 -11.86
CA ARG A 108 4.90 9.58 -10.87
C ARG A 108 4.14 9.34 -9.58
N PHE A 109 4.30 8.15 -9.03
CA PHE A 109 3.88 7.81 -7.68
C PHE A 109 5.11 7.34 -6.92
N ILE A 110 5.53 8.10 -5.91
CA ILE A 110 6.75 7.86 -5.15
C ILE A 110 6.34 7.58 -3.72
N GLU A 111 6.86 6.48 -3.16
CA GLU A 111 6.67 6.13 -1.77
C GLU A 111 8.00 6.23 -1.04
N VAL A 112 8.00 6.91 0.10
CA VAL A 112 9.19 7.11 0.93
C VAL A 112 8.89 6.56 2.32
N ASP A 113 9.77 5.70 2.81
CA ASP A 113 9.70 5.13 4.17
C ASP A 113 11.09 4.69 4.64
N GLN A 114 11.17 4.14 5.85
CA GLN A 114 12.39 3.56 6.40
C GLN A 114 12.86 2.35 5.56
N PRO A 115 14.18 2.11 5.43
CA PRO A 115 14.72 1.04 4.59
C PRO A 115 14.08 -0.33 4.82
N ASP A 116 13.84 -0.72 6.08
CA ASP A 116 13.25 -2.02 6.42
C ASP A 116 11.79 -2.14 5.94
N VAL A 117 11.03 -1.05 6.00
CA VAL A 117 9.63 -1.00 5.54
C VAL A 117 9.59 -1.09 4.02
N VAL A 118 10.47 -0.35 3.33
CA VAL A 118 10.61 -0.42 1.87
C VAL A 118 11.03 -1.82 1.43
N ALA A 119 12.07 -2.39 2.04
CA ALA A 119 12.56 -3.73 1.73
C ALA A 119 11.46 -4.79 1.88
N ARG A 120 10.70 -4.72 2.97
CA ARG A 120 9.54 -5.59 3.17
C ARG A 120 8.47 -5.43 2.10
N LYS A 121 8.09 -4.20 1.77
CA LYS A 121 7.07 -3.94 0.73
C LYS A 121 7.53 -4.46 -0.63
N CYS A 122 8.78 -4.20 -1.01
CA CYS A 122 9.37 -4.72 -2.24
C CYS A 122 9.39 -6.25 -2.29
N ALA A 123 9.74 -6.91 -1.17
CA ALA A 123 9.70 -8.36 -1.09
C ALA A 123 8.26 -8.89 -1.30
N THR A 124 7.26 -8.29 -0.67
CA THR A 124 5.85 -8.66 -0.87
C THR A 124 5.41 -8.48 -2.32
N VAL A 125 5.76 -7.35 -2.95
CA VAL A 125 5.42 -7.06 -4.35
C VAL A 125 6.07 -8.07 -5.29
N ALA A 126 7.36 -8.37 -5.10
CA ALA A 126 8.08 -9.33 -5.94
C ALA A 126 7.53 -10.77 -5.84
N MET A 127 6.94 -11.13 -4.71
CA MET A 127 6.35 -12.46 -4.49
C MET A 127 4.94 -12.62 -5.07
N GLN A 128 4.28 -11.53 -5.46
CA GLN A 128 2.89 -11.57 -5.91
C GLN A 128 2.73 -10.94 -7.29
N ARG A 129 2.45 -11.80 -8.28
CA ARG A 129 2.24 -11.39 -9.68
C ARG A 129 1.21 -10.27 -9.84
N ALA A 130 0.09 -10.34 -9.14
CA ALA A 130 -0.96 -9.30 -9.19
C ALA A 130 -0.46 -7.90 -8.80
N LEU A 131 0.54 -7.80 -7.90
CA LEU A 131 1.15 -6.53 -7.52
C LEU A 131 2.24 -6.12 -8.50
N LEU A 132 3.07 -7.07 -8.92
CA LEU A 132 4.21 -6.84 -9.80
C LEU A 132 3.78 -6.43 -11.21
N ASP A 133 2.81 -7.13 -11.78
CA ASP A 133 2.33 -6.92 -13.16
C ASP A 133 1.61 -5.56 -13.31
N ALA A 134 1.18 -4.94 -12.21
CA ALA A 134 0.56 -3.62 -12.20
C ALA A 134 1.57 -2.45 -12.19
N LEU A 135 2.86 -2.71 -11.95
CA LEU A 135 3.89 -1.68 -11.94
C LEU A 135 4.20 -1.19 -13.36
N PRO A 136 4.46 0.12 -13.56
CA PRO A 136 4.93 0.62 -14.84
C PRO A 136 6.36 0.15 -15.13
N GLU A 137 6.72 0.13 -16.42
CA GLU A 137 8.12 -0.05 -16.82
C GLU A 137 9.02 0.98 -16.13
N GLY A 138 10.18 0.53 -15.64
CA GLY A 138 11.11 1.37 -14.90
C GLY A 138 10.76 1.60 -13.42
N ALA A 139 9.69 0.96 -12.89
CA ALA A 139 9.45 0.95 -11.45
C ALA A 139 10.64 0.34 -10.71
N SER A 140 11.15 1.06 -9.73
CA SER A 140 12.29 0.64 -8.92
C SER A 140 12.11 1.12 -7.48
N ALA A 141 12.81 0.43 -6.57
CA ALA A 141 13.06 0.94 -5.24
C ALA A 141 14.54 1.32 -5.16
N VAL A 142 14.81 2.49 -4.60
CA VAL A 142 16.17 2.96 -4.31
C VAL A 142 16.33 2.93 -2.81
N GLY A 143 17.35 2.22 -2.34
CA GLY A 143 17.76 2.13 -0.93
C GLY A 143 19.14 2.72 -0.76
#